data_AF-A0AAD1VVC2-F1
#
_entry.id   AF-A0AAD1VVC2-F1
#
_cell.length_a   1.000
_cell.length_b   1.000
_cell.length_c   1.000
_cell.angle_alpha   90.00
_cell.angle_beta   90.00
_cell.angle_gamma   90.00
#
_symmetry.space_group_name_H-M   'P 1'
#
loop_
_entity.id
_entity.type
_entity.pdbx_description
1 polymer ?
#
loop_
_entity_poly.entity_id
_entity_poly.type
_entity_poly.pdbx_seq_one_letter_code
_entity_poly.pdbx_strand_id
1 'polypeptide(L)'
;MICVDFHQFQDPLHKQCRSLTKLLQTFGLYDIWQTIHNNDKEYTHYSQVHNIYSRIDRFLMQSAHLNRVITCEIETSTWSDHNPVTLTVADHYNYKNRSPWRLNEQLLHDPHFVQTLQKDMQAYFEANNTDDISTMTLWMAHKPVIRGLLVRKAS
;
A
#
# COMPACT_ATOMS: atom_id res chain seq x y z
N MET A 1 2.08 -10.87 -1.31
CA MET A 1 2.53 -9.84 -2.25
C MET A 1 2.56 -8.53 -1.49
N ILE A 2 3.68 -7.82 -1.52
CA ILE A 2 3.81 -6.50 -0.87
C ILE A 2 4.12 -5.50 -1.97
N CYS A 3 3.31 -4.44 -2.07
CA CYS A 3 3.65 -3.26 -2.86
C CYS A 3 4.38 -2.29 -1.93
N VAL A 4 5.57 -1.86 -2.31
CA VAL A 4 6.38 -0.93 -1.51
C VAL A 4 6.82 0.20 -2.41
N ASP A 5 6.63 1.42 -1.93
CA ASP A 5 7.28 2.62 -2.44
C ASP A 5 8.53 2.88 -1.59
N PHE A 6 9.70 2.66 -2.19
CA PHE A 6 10.98 2.96 -1.56
C PHE A 6 11.46 4.34 -2.00
N HIS A 7 11.17 5.39 -1.25
CA HIS A 7 11.82 6.70 -1.46
C HIS A 7 13.34 6.60 -1.20
N GLN A 8 14.09 6.11 -2.18
CA GLN A 8 15.54 5.99 -2.14
C GLN A 8 16.14 6.75 -3.33
N PHE A 9 16.83 7.83 -3.01
CA PHE A 9 17.61 8.64 -3.94
C PHE A 9 18.78 7.81 -4.48
N GLN A 10 18.95 7.75 -5.80
CA GLN A 10 20.07 7.03 -6.42
C GLN A 10 21.25 7.98 -6.65
N ASP A 11 22.16 8.15 -5.68
CA ASP A 11 23.62 8.30 -5.90
C ASP A 11 24.36 8.36 -4.54
N PRO A 12 25.65 7.99 -4.39
CA PRO A 12 26.37 6.82 -4.87
C PRO A 12 26.05 5.61 -3.97
N LEU A 13 24.86 5.05 -4.15
CA LEU A 13 24.24 4.09 -3.22
C LEU A 13 24.24 2.64 -3.70
N HIS A 14 25.20 2.28 -4.56
CA HIS A 14 25.32 0.92 -5.07
C HIS A 14 25.53 -0.12 -3.93
N LYS A 15 26.08 0.27 -2.78
CA LYS A 15 26.23 -0.63 -1.61
C LYS A 15 24.93 -0.84 -0.83
N GLN A 16 24.13 0.20 -0.61
CA GLN A 16 22.92 0.14 0.22
C GLN A 16 21.74 -0.52 -0.51
N CYS A 17 21.59 -0.27 -1.82
CA CYS A 17 20.63 -1.03 -2.65
C CYS A 17 20.97 -2.54 -2.66
N ARG A 18 22.25 -2.90 -2.75
CA ARG A 18 22.67 -4.32 -2.67
C ARG A 18 22.39 -4.95 -1.31
N SER A 19 22.55 -4.22 -0.22
CA SER A 19 22.22 -4.75 1.11
C SER A 19 20.72 -4.96 1.28
N LEU A 20 19.88 -4.06 0.77
CA LEU A 20 18.43 -4.23 0.80
C LEU A 20 17.97 -5.42 -0.05
N THR A 21 18.47 -5.56 -1.28
CA THR A 21 18.14 -6.72 -2.13
C THR A 21 18.55 -8.03 -1.46
N LYS A 22 19.76 -8.10 -0.88
CA LYS A 22 20.20 -9.28 -0.13
C LYS A 22 19.34 -9.56 1.10
N LEU A 23 18.93 -8.52 1.83
CA LEU A 23 18.04 -8.65 2.98
C LEU A 23 16.68 -9.22 2.56
N LEU A 24 16.06 -8.65 1.52
CA LEU A 24 14.79 -9.15 0.98
C LEU A 24 14.90 -10.61 0.52
N GLN A 25 15.99 -10.95 -0.16
CA GLN A 25 16.29 -12.33 -0.56
C GLN A 25 16.48 -13.27 0.64
N THR A 26 17.04 -12.80 1.75
CA THR A 26 17.15 -13.58 3.00
C THR A 26 15.78 -13.92 3.58
N PHE A 27 14.78 -13.06 3.37
CA PHE A 27 13.38 -13.32 3.71
C PHE A 27 12.60 -14.05 2.58
N GLY A 28 13.30 -14.49 1.54
CA GLY A 28 12.70 -15.17 0.38
C GLY A 28 11.83 -14.27 -0.49
N LEU A 29 11.95 -12.94 -0.37
CA LEU A 29 11.22 -11.96 -1.17
C LEU A 29 12.05 -11.51 -2.36
N TYR A 30 11.43 -11.55 -3.54
CA TYR A 30 12.03 -11.20 -4.81
C TYR A 30 11.25 -10.08 -5.48
N ASP A 31 11.98 -9.18 -6.13
CA ASP A 31 11.43 -8.14 -7.01
C ASP A 31 10.92 -8.80 -8.30
N ILE A 32 9.60 -8.74 -8.50
CA ILE A 32 8.93 -9.47 -9.58
C ILE A 32 9.38 -8.93 -10.94
N TRP A 33 9.33 -7.62 -11.13
CA TRP A 33 9.71 -6.99 -12.40
C TRP A 33 11.17 -7.32 -12.74
N GLN A 34 12.07 -7.24 -11.76
CA GLN A 34 13.48 -7.58 -11.99
C GLN A 34 13.68 -9.05 -12.39
N THR A 35 12.88 -9.95 -11.85
CA THR A 35 12.96 -11.39 -12.15
C THR A 35 12.56 -11.68 -13.60
N ILE A 36 11.61 -10.91 -14.15
CA ILE A 36 11.10 -11.06 -15.52
C ILE A 36 12.03 -10.33 -16.51
N HIS A 37 12.48 -9.13 -16.16
CA HIS A 37 13.19 -8.19 -17.03
C HIS A 37 14.68 -8.08 -16.71
N ASN A 38 15.36 -9.24 -16.53
CA ASN A 38 16.70 -9.35 -15.93
C ASN A 38 17.75 -8.31 -16.37
N ASN A 39 17.73 -7.87 -17.63
CA ASN A 39 18.71 -6.93 -18.19
C ASN A 39 18.11 -5.57 -18.58
N ASP A 40 16.79 -5.41 -18.48
CA ASP A 40 16.15 -4.18 -18.92
C ASP A 40 16.24 -3.12 -17.82
N LYS A 41 16.14 -1.86 -18.24
CA LYS A 41 16.20 -0.71 -17.35
C LYS A 41 15.00 0.17 -17.63
N GLU A 42 14.03 0.06 -16.76
CA GLU A 42 12.89 0.97 -16.70
C GLU A 42 12.73 1.51 -15.28
N TYR A 43 12.06 2.64 -15.19
CA TYR A 43 12.06 3.48 -14.00
C TYR A 43 10.65 3.93 -13.70
N THR A 44 10.34 3.99 -12.41
CA THR A 44 9.01 4.41 -11.95
C THR A 44 8.96 5.88 -11.59
N HIS A 45 10.10 6.53 -11.38
CA HIS A 45 10.14 7.91 -10.92
C HIS A 45 11.37 8.64 -11.48
N TYR A 46 11.24 9.95 -11.69
CA TYR A 46 12.34 10.84 -12.04
C TYR A 46 12.52 11.95 -11.01
N SER A 47 13.70 12.01 -10.39
CA SER A 47 14.04 13.09 -9.47
C SER A 47 14.71 14.24 -10.20
N GLN A 48 14.02 15.37 -10.31
CA GLN A 48 14.56 16.58 -10.92
C GLN A 48 15.80 17.12 -10.18
N VAL A 49 15.76 17.13 -8.84
CA VAL A 49 16.83 17.67 -7.98
C VAL A 49 18.15 16.94 -8.19
N HIS A 50 18.08 15.64 -8.39
CA HIS A 50 19.27 14.80 -8.59
C HIS A 50 19.52 14.47 -10.06
N ASN A 51 18.60 14.84 -10.97
CA ASN A 51 18.61 14.50 -12.38
C ASN A 51 18.77 12.98 -12.65
N ILE A 52 18.06 12.16 -11.87
CA ILE A 52 18.23 10.70 -11.89
C ILE A 52 16.87 10.00 -11.94
N TYR A 53 16.81 8.95 -12.75
CA TYR A 53 15.68 8.04 -12.82
C TYR A 53 15.86 6.90 -11.82
N SER A 54 14.82 6.59 -11.05
CA SER A 54 14.82 5.53 -10.04
C SER A 54 13.61 4.61 -10.17
N ARG A 55 13.75 3.37 -9.71
CA ARG A 55 12.67 2.38 -9.62
C ARG A 55 12.36 2.14 -8.15
N ILE A 56 11.39 2.89 -7.64
CA ILE A 56 11.03 2.96 -6.23
C ILE A 56 9.77 2.18 -5.91
N ASP A 57 8.88 2.04 -6.89
CA ASP A 57 7.66 1.25 -6.79
C ASP A 57 7.95 -0.19 -7.22
N ARG A 58 7.77 -1.14 -6.30
CA ARG A 58 8.10 -2.55 -6.54
C ARG A 58 7.06 -3.47 -5.97
N PHE A 59 6.72 -4.50 -6.74
CA PHE A 59 6.06 -5.68 -6.21
C PHE A 59 7.08 -6.70 -5.72
N LEU A 60 6.96 -7.09 -4.45
CA LEU A 60 7.75 -8.14 -3.83
C LEU A 60 6.89 -9.39 -3.63
N MET A 61 7.44 -10.55 -4.01
CA MET A 61 6.78 -11.84 -3.91
C MET A 61 7.73 -12.94 -3.46
N GLN A 62 7.20 -13.93 -2.75
CA GLN A 62 7.97 -15.11 -2.36
C GLN A 62 8.30 -15.97 -3.58
N SER A 63 9.48 -16.60 -3.61
CA SER A 63 9.94 -17.43 -4.73
C SER A 63 8.92 -18.51 -5.13
N ALA A 64 8.25 -19.11 -4.15
CA ALA A 64 7.23 -20.15 -4.36
C ALA A 64 5.98 -19.70 -5.14
N HIS A 65 5.81 -18.39 -5.37
CA HIS A 65 4.65 -17.84 -6.08
C HIS A 65 5.01 -17.13 -7.38
N LEU A 66 6.31 -17.01 -7.71
CA LEU A 66 6.77 -16.34 -8.93
C LEU A 66 6.27 -17.04 -10.20
N ASN A 67 6.08 -18.36 -10.16
CA ASN A 67 5.52 -19.14 -11.26
C ASN A 67 4.06 -18.79 -11.61
N ARG A 68 3.38 -18.01 -10.75
CA ARG A 68 2.02 -17.53 -11.01
C ARG A 68 2.00 -16.19 -11.73
N VAL A 69 3.12 -15.50 -11.86
CA VAL A 69 3.15 -14.19 -12.51
C VAL A 69 2.97 -14.36 -14.02
N ILE A 70 2.02 -13.65 -14.59
CA ILE A 70 1.73 -13.64 -16.03
C ILE A 70 2.48 -12.48 -16.70
N THR A 71 2.32 -11.26 -16.18
CA THR A 71 3.04 -10.06 -16.66
C THR A 71 3.35 -9.12 -15.51
N CYS A 72 4.40 -8.30 -15.65
CA CYS A 72 4.68 -7.22 -14.73
C CYS A 72 5.36 -6.07 -15.47
N GLU A 73 4.62 -5.01 -15.79
CA GLU A 73 5.09 -3.94 -16.68
C GLU A 73 5.15 -2.60 -15.95
N ILE A 74 6.00 -1.69 -16.44
CA ILE A 74 6.00 -0.29 -16.03
C ILE A 74 5.33 0.50 -17.14
N GLU A 75 4.22 1.15 -16.82
CA GLU A 75 3.44 1.95 -17.75
C GLU A 75 3.83 3.43 -17.65
N THR A 76 3.67 4.19 -18.73
CA THR A 76 3.98 5.62 -18.73
C THR A 76 2.80 6.43 -18.18
N SER A 77 3.08 7.38 -17.29
CA SER A 77 2.09 8.31 -16.76
C SER A 77 2.42 9.74 -17.16
N THR A 78 1.37 10.52 -17.49
CA THR A 78 1.51 11.96 -17.75
C THR A 78 0.99 12.83 -16.61
N TRP A 79 0.31 12.22 -15.63
CA TRP A 79 -0.40 12.94 -14.56
C TRP A 79 0.31 12.87 -13.21
N SER A 80 1.25 11.93 -13.06
CA SER A 80 1.97 11.66 -11.83
C SER A 80 3.48 11.69 -12.10
N ASP A 81 4.25 12.09 -11.10
CA ASP A 81 5.71 11.91 -11.05
C ASP A 81 6.12 10.43 -10.88
N HIS A 82 5.13 9.57 -10.63
CA HIS A 82 5.28 8.11 -10.66
C HIS A 82 4.59 7.46 -11.87
N ASN A 83 5.35 6.63 -12.57
CA ASN A 83 4.88 5.67 -13.56
C ASN A 83 4.28 4.44 -12.85
N PRO A 84 3.04 4.04 -13.19
CA PRO A 84 2.41 2.89 -12.57
C PRO A 84 3.14 1.59 -12.91
N VAL A 85 3.19 0.68 -11.94
CA VAL A 85 3.63 -0.70 -12.15
C VAL A 85 2.39 -1.58 -12.13
N THR A 86 2.16 -2.32 -13.22
CA THR A 86 1.05 -3.27 -13.32
C THR A 86 1.56 -4.70 -13.17
N LEU A 87 0.78 -5.55 -12.50
CA LEU A 87 1.12 -6.94 -12.24
C LEU A 87 -0.12 -7.81 -12.46
N THR A 88 0.02 -8.80 -13.33
CA THR A 88 -1.00 -9.81 -13.57
C THR A 88 -0.52 -11.15 -13.00
N VAL A 89 -1.36 -11.80 -12.18
CA VAL A 89 -1.05 -13.08 -11.55
C VAL A 89 -2.15 -14.08 -11.89
N ALA A 90 -1.75 -15.29 -12.29
CA ALA A 90 -2.64 -16.43 -12.46
C ALA A 90 -3.26 -16.78 -11.09
N ASP A 91 -4.57 -16.57 -10.99
CA ASP A 91 -5.33 -16.96 -9.81
C ASP A 91 -6.05 -18.29 -10.03
N HIS A 92 -5.66 -19.30 -9.27
CA HIS A 92 -6.38 -20.58 -9.17
C HIS A 92 -7.29 -20.61 -7.93
N TYR A 93 -7.31 -19.55 -7.13
CA TYR A 93 -8.22 -19.46 -5.99
C TYR A 93 -9.57 -18.89 -6.44
N ASN A 94 -10.64 -19.62 -6.16
CA ASN A 94 -12.00 -19.09 -6.15
C ASN A 94 -12.15 -18.15 -4.95
N TYR A 95 -11.53 -16.98 -4.99
CA TYR A 95 -11.97 -15.89 -4.14
C TYR A 95 -13.40 -15.56 -4.57
N LYS A 96 -14.38 -15.97 -3.76
CA LYS A 96 -15.69 -15.32 -3.80
C LYS A 96 -15.36 -13.83 -3.68
N ASN A 97 -15.63 -13.06 -4.74
CA ASN A 97 -15.44 -11.62 -4.77
C ASN A 97 -16.15 -11.03 -3.55
N ARG A 98 -15.43 -10.90 -2.43
CA ARG A 98 -15.92 -10.13 -1.29
C ARG A 98 -15.77 -8.71 -1.77
N SER A 99 -16.89 -8.08 -2.10
CA SER A 99 -16.91 -6.66 -2.44
C SER A 99 -16.07 -5.94 -1.39
N PRO A 100 -15.09 -5.11 -1.79
CA PRO A 100 -14.38 -4.29 -0.83
C PRO A 100 -15.41 -3.56 0.01
N TRP A 101 -15.20 -3.53 1.33
CA TRP A 101 -16.15 -2.87 2.22
C TRP A 101 -16.38 -1.44 1.74
N ARG A 102 -17.65 -1.06 1.62
CA ARG A 102 -18.10 0.30 1.34
C ARG A 102 -19.01 0.73 2.47
N LEU A 103 -18.94 2.02 2.82
CA LEU A 103 -19.88 2.60 3.77
C LEU A 103 -21.30 2.49 3.21
N ASN A 104 -22.24 1.98 4.01
CA ASN A 104 -23.66 2.10 3.69
C ASN A 104 -24.11 3.55 3.94
N GLU A 105 -24.23 4.33 2.87
CA GLU A 105 -24.60 5.75 2.92
C GLU A 105 -25.97 5.99 3.57
N GLN A 106 -26.88 5.00 3.54
CA GLN A 106 -28.19 5.10 4.19
C GLN A 106 -28.07 5.32 5.71
N LEU A 107 -27.01 4.81 6.33
CA LEU A 107 -26.75 5.03 7.76
C LEU A 107 -26.56 6.51 8.09
N LEU A 108 -26.00 7.30 7.16
CA LEU A 108 -25.78 8.73 7.37
C LEU A 108 -27.08 9.55 7.29
N HIS A 109 -28.16 8.95 6.81
CA HIS A 109 -29.48 9.57 6.78
C HIS A 109 -30.32 9.30 8.04
N ASP A 110 -29.87 8.41 8.95
CA ASP A 110 -30.50 8.19 10.25
C ASP A 110 -29.94 9.18 11.29
N PRO A 111 -30.73 10.19 11.73
CA PRO A 111 -30.24 11.20 12.67
C PRO A 111 -29.86 10.62 14.03
N HIS A 112 -30.51 9.54 14.47
CA HIS A 112 -30.21 8.90 15.74
C HIS A 112 -28.86 8.17 15.68
N PHE A 113 -28.61 7.48 14.57
CA PHE A 113 -27.32 6.85 14.33
C PHE A 113 -26.20 7.88 14.22
N VAL A 114 -26.40 8.97 13.47
CA VAL A 114 -25.40 10.04 13.34
C VAL A 114 -25.04 10.64 14.69
N GLN A 115 -26.02 10.91 15.56
CA GLN A 115 -25.76 11.40 16.92
C GLN A 115 -24.98 10.38 17.76
N THR A 116 -25.29 9.09 17.62
CA THR A 116 -24.56 8.03 18.34
C THR A 116 -23.11 7.95 17.85
N LEU A 117 -22.91 7.99 16.53
CA LEU A 117 -21.58 7.97 15.92
C LEU A 117 -20.74 9.17 16.34
N GLN A 118 -21.34 10.36 16.40
CA GLN A 118 -20.67 11.58 16.90
C GLN A 118 -20.22 11.43 18.37
N LYS A 119 -21.07 10.86 19.23
CA LYS A 119 -20.72 10.58 20.64
C LYS A 119 -19.58 9.56 20.74
N ASP A 120 -19.65 8.48 19.96
CA ASP A 120 -18.60 7.45 19.95
C ASP A 120 -17.26 8.01 19.44
N MET A 121 -17.30 8.87 18.42
CA MET A 121 -16.12 9.58 17.92
C MET A 121 -15.51 10.48 19.00
N GLN A 122 -16.35 11.27 19.69
CA GLN A 122 -15.90 12.17 20.75
C GLN A 122 -15.28 11.38 21.91
N ALA A 123 -15.97 10.33 22.39
CA ALA A 123 -15.48 9.47 23.46
C ALA A 123 -14.13 8.81 23.11
N TYR A 124 -13.93 8.42 21.85
CA TYR A 124 -12.64 7.92 21.39
C TYR A 124 -11.53 8.95 21.58
N PHE A 125 -11.73 10.19 21.10
CA PHE A 125 -10.69 11.21 21.20
C PHE A 125 -10.44 11.64 22.65
N GLU A 126 -11.49 11.75 23.48
CA GLU A 126 -11.34 12.06 24.90
C GLU A 126 -10.53 10.98 25.65
N ALA A 127 -10.72 9.71 25.31
CA ALA A 127 -10.02 8.61 25.98
C ALA A 127 -8.58 8.37 25.48
N ASN A 128 -8.25 8.77 24.25
CA ASN A 128 -6.99 8.39 23.58
C ASN A 128 -6.09 9.58 23.22
N ASN A 129 -6.55 10.83 23.37
CA ASN A 129 -5.72 12.01 23.10
C ASN A 129 -4.86 12.34 24.33
N THR A 130 -3.76 11.64 24.48
CA THR A 130 -2.78 11.82 25.55
C THR A 130 -1.48 12.44 25.01
N ASP A 131 -0.71 13.12 25.86
CA ASP A 131 0.50 13.87 25.46
C ASP A 131 1.60 12.98 24.86
N ASP A 132 1.56 11.67 25.12
CA ASP A 132 2.51 10.68 24.62
C ASP A 132 2.16 10.13 23.22
N ILE A 133 0.95 10.39 22.72
CA ILE A 133 0.47 9.85 21.44
C ILE A 133 0.50 10.93 20.36
N SER A 134 1.20 10.64 19.25
CA SER A 134 1.20 11.54 18.10
C SER A 134 -0.19 11.64 17.44
N THR A 135 -0.54 12.81 16.90
CA THR A 135 -1.80 13.01 16.16
C THR A 135 -1.97 12.02 15.00
N MET A 136 -0.88 11.63 14.34
CA MET A 136 -0.92 10.64 13.26
C MET A 136 -1.33 9.26 13.80
N THR A 137 -0.72 8.82 14.90
CA THR A 137 -1.05 7.55 15.55
C THR A 137 -2.50 7.52 16.01
N LEU A 138 -2.95 8.60 16.67
CA LEU A 138 -4.33 8.77 17.13
C LEU A 138 -5.32 8.67 15.97
N TRP A 139 -5.07 9.37 14.85
CA TRP A 139 -5.90 9.29 13.66
C TRP A 139 -5.93 7.90 13.02
N MET A 140 -4.77 7.25 12.93
CA MET A 140 -4.66 5.92 12.33
C MET A 140 -5.39 4.86 13.15
N ALA A 141 -5.36 4.96 14.47
CA ALA A 141 -6.11 4.08 15.37
C ALA A 141 -7.61 4.38 15.39
N HIS A 142 -8.03 5.62 15.14
CA HIS A 142 -9.44 6.01 15.05
C HIS A 142 -10.17 5.36 13.86
N LYS A 143 -9.54 5.33 12.69
CA LYS A 143 -10.12 4.81 11.44
C LYS A 143 -10.73 3.41 11.56
N PRO A 144 -10.02 2.37 12.07
CA PRO A 144 -10.58 1.04 12.22
C PRO A 144 -11.70 0.98 13.25
N VAL A 145 -11.67 1.81 14.30
CA VAL A 145 -12.74 1.89 15.31
C VAL A 145 -14.05 2.35 14.66
N ILE A 146 -14.02 3.48 13.95
CA ILE A 146 -15.20 4.01 13.25
C ILE A 146 -15.73 3.04 12.19
N ARG A 147 -14.83 2.42 11.42
CA ARG A 147 -15.23 1.38 10.47
C ARG A 147 -15.93 0.22 11.19
N GLY A 148 -15.43 -0.21 12.35
CA GLY A 148 -16.05 -1.28 13.15
C GLY A 148 -17.47 -0.92 13.59
N LEU A 149 -17.71 0.33 14.02
CA LEU A 149 -19.04 0.82 14.40
C LEU A 149 -20.00 0.83 13.20
N LEU A 150 -19.54 1.32 12.05
CA LEU A 150 -20.32 1.36 10.81
C LEU A 150 -20.68 -0.05 10.31
N VAL A 151 -19.73 -0.99 10.37
CA VAL A 151 -19.98 -2.41 10.02
C VAL A 151 -21.00 -3.02 10.98
N ARG A 152 -20.86 -2.79 12.29
CA ARG A 152 -21.78 -3.34 13.31
C ARG A 152 -23.22 -2.91 13.07
N LYS A 153 -23.44 -1.64 12.68
CA LYS A 153 -24.78 -1.11 12.40
C LYS A 153 -25.36 -1.58 11.06
N ALA A 154 -24.50 -1.83 10.07
CA ALA A 154 -24.89 -2.28 8.73
C ALA A 154 -25.14 -3.79 8.61
N SER A 155 -24.78 -4.58 9.65
CA SER A 155 -24.89 -6.05 9.68
C SER A 155 -26.24 -6.52 10.21
#